data_AF-A0A7W1WQH2-F1
#
_entry.id   AF-A0A7W1WQH2-F1
#
_cell.length_a   1.000
_cell.length_b   1.000
_cell.length_c   1.000
_cell.angle_alpha   90.00
_cell.angle_beta   90.00
_cell.angle_gamma   90.00
#
_symmetry.space_group_name_H-M   'P 1'
#
loop_
_entity.id
_entity.type
_entity.pdbx_description
1 polymer ?
#
loop_
_entity_poly.entity_id
_entity_poly.type
_entity_poly.pdbx_seq_one_letter_code
_entity_poly.pdbx_strand_id
1 'polypeptide(L)'
;MSILDNVPGAGTTPAMNDNIIATDLLLSAKTGVRDLAFALTEASSPEVRRVLHQQLEKAIQFHADVYTYMENKGLYNAKDFSKQVQVDRQSAQQVNQLS
;
A
#
# COMPACT_ATOMS: atom_id res chain seq x y z
N MET A 1 9.00 -5.72 29.68
CA MET A 1 9.83 -6.58 28.83
C MET A 1 8.88 -7.53 28.14
N SER A 2 8.73 -7.40 26.82
CA SER A 2 7.74 -8.14 26.06
C SER A 2 8.37 -9.44 25.58
N ILE A 3 7.60 -10.52 25.64
CA ILE A 3 7.96 -11.89 25.22
C ILE A 3 8.28 -12.01 23.72
N LEU A 4 8.30 -10.89 22.99
CA LEU A 4 8.62 -10.79 21.57
C LEU A 4 10.09 -10.45 21.29
N ASP A 5 10.90 -10.17 22.32
CA ASP A 5 12.31 -9.78 22.16
C ASP A 5 13.25 -10.95 21.80
N ASN A 6 12.74 -12.19 21.67
CA ASN A 6 13.57 -13.41 21.51
C ASN A 6 13.15 -14.31 20.32
N VAL A 7 12.62 -13.75 19.23
CA VAL A 7 12.48 -14.51 17.98
C VAL A 7 13.73 -14.29 17.11
N PRO A 8 14.56 -15.32 16.85
CA PRO A 8 15.70 -15.20 15.93
C PRO A 8 15.17 -14.89 14.52
N GLY A 9 15.47 -13.68 14.02
CA GLY A 9 14.86 -13.08 12.83
C GLY A 9 14.31 -11.67 13.07
N ALA A 10 14.22 -11.23 14.33
CA ALA A 10 13.75 -9.90 14.75
C ALA A 10 14.78 -8.77 14.54
N GLY A 11 15.27 -8.61 13.31
CA GLY A 11 16.07 -7.45 12.91
C GLY A 11 15.23 -6.19 12.60
N THR A 12 13.90 -6.28 12.71
CA THR A 12 12.97 -5.21 12.33
C THR A 12 12.13 -4.77 13.51
N THR A 13 12.02 -3.45 13.70
CA THR A 13 11.08 -2.90 14.70
C THR A 13 9.64 -3.07 14.20
N PRO A 14 8.63 -3.21 15.06
CA PRO A 14 7.23 -3.35 14.64
C PRO A 14 6.76 -2.25 13.67
N ALA A 15 7.22 -1.01 13.87
CA ALA A 15 6.90 0.12 12.99
C ALA A 15 7.47 -0.03 11.57
N MET A 16 8.62 -0.71 11.41
CA MET A 16 9.21 -1.01 10.10
C MET A 16 8.37 -2.04 9.35
N ASN A 17 7.87 -3.05 10.06
CA ASN A 17 7.01 -4.07 9.46
C ASN A 17 5.70 -3.45 8.96
N ASP A 18 5.09 -2.56 9.76
CA ASP A 18 3.88 -1.83 9.38
C ASP A 18 4.09 -0.95 8.13
N ASN A 19 5.25 -0.28 7.99
CA ASN A 19 5.56 0.56 6.82
C ASN A 19 5.65 -0.27 5.53
N ILE A 20 6.36 -1.40 5.57
CA ILE A 20 6.55 -2.28 4.40
C ILE A 20 5.20 -2.86 3.97
N ILE A 21 4.44 -3.41 4.91
CA ILE A 21 3.12 -4.00 4.64
C ILE A 21 2.17 -2.94 4.08
N ALA A 22 2.11 -1.75 4.70
CA ALA A 22 1.22 -0.69 4.23
C ALA A 22 1.62 -0.17 2.84
N THR A 23 2.92 -0.08 2.55
CA THR A 23 3.43 0.34 1.24
C THR A 23 3.06 -0.67 0.14
N ASP A 24 3.24 -1.96 0.40
CA ASP A 24 2.84 -3.02 -0.53
C ASP A 24 1.31 -3.04 -0.75
N LEU A 25 0.54 -2.87 0.33
CA LEU A 25 -0.92 -2.78 0.26
C LEU A 25 -1.38 -1.59 -0.56
N LEU A 26 -0.79 -0.40 -0.36
CA LEU A 26 -1.12 0.81 -1.12
C LEU A 26 -0.76 0.66 -2.60
N LEU A 27 0.38 0.04 -2.91
CA LEU A 27 0.77 -0.26 -4.29
C LEU A 27 -0.22 -1.22 -4.95
N SER A 28 -0.60 -2.29 -4.25
CA SER A 28 -1.58 -3.26 -4.70
C SER A 28 -2.95 -2.62 -4.96
N ALA A 29 -3.40 -1.74 -4.07
CA ALA A 29 -4.65 -1.00 -4.25
C ALA A 29 -4.61 -0.09 -5.50
N LYS A 30 -3.51 0.65 -5.72
CA LYS A 30 -3.33 1.48 -6.93
C LYS A 30 -3.36 0.65 -8.20
N THR A 31 -2.71 -0.51 -8.19
CA THR A 31 -2.70 -1.44 -9.33
C THR A 31 -4.10 -2.02 -9.58
N GLY A 32 -4.82 -2.43 -8.55
CA GLY A 32 -6.20 -2.91 -8.67
C GLY A 32 -7.13 -1.87 -9.32
N VAL A 33 -7.03 -0.59 -8.93
CA VAL A 33 -7.79 0.49 -9.58
C VAL A 33 -7.47 0.59 -11.07
N ARG A 34 -6.18 0.58 -11.43
CA ARG A 34 -5.73 0.66 -12.83
C ARG A 34 -6.24 -0.51 -13.65
N ASP A 35 -6.09 -1.72 -13.14
CA ASP A 35 -6.43 -2.95 -13.86
C ASP A 35 -7.95 -3.08 -14.05
N LEU A 36 -8.74 -2.66 -13.05
CA LEU A 36 -10.20 -2.61 -13.17
C LEU A 36 -10.66 -1.54 -14.18
N ALA A 37 -10.03 -0.37 -14.21
CA ALA A 37 -10.32 0.65 -15.20
C ALA A 37 -10.00 0.15 -16.62
N PHE A 38 -8.87 -0.55 -16.79
CA PHE A 38 -8.50 -1.18 -18.06
C PHE A 38 -9.48 -2.28 -18.46
N ALA A 39 -9.85 -3.18 -17.54
CA ALA A 39 -10.85 -4.21 -17.82
C ALA A 39 -12.22 -3.61 -18.20
N LEU A 40 -12.60 -2.48 -17.61
CA LEU A 40 -13.86 -1.80 -17.91
C LEU A 40 -13.91 -1.27 -19.35
N THR A 41 -12.78 -0.83 -19.91
CA THR A 41 -12.70 -0.37 -21.31
C THR A 41 -12.75 -1.54 -22.30
N GLU A 42 -12.24 -2.71 -21.92
CA GLU A 42 -12.22 -3.93 -22.75
C GLU A 42 -13.52 -4.76 -22.66
N ALA A 43 -14.41 -4.47 -21.70
CA ALA A 43 -15.63 -5.23 -21.52
C ALA A 43 -16.62 -5.01 -22.68
N SER A 44 -17.01 -6.10 -23.35
CA SER A 44 -18.01 -6.09 -24.43
C SER A 44 -19.44 -6.35 -23.93
N SER A 45 -19.61 -7.13 -22.85
CA SER A 45 -20.93 -7.39 -22.22
C SER A 45 -21.36 -6.23 -21.30
N PRO A 46 -22.61 -5.72 -21.42
CA PRO A 46 -23.17 -4.73 -20.50
C PRO A 46 -23.17 -5.20 -19.03
N GLU A 47 -23.44 -6.47 -18.78
CA GLU A 47 -23.49 -7.07 -17.45
C GLU A 47 -22.10 -7.11 -16.82
N VAL A 48 -21.09 -7.53 -17.59
CA VAL A 48 -19.68 -7.52 -17.16
C VAL A 48 -19.21 -6.09 -16.88
N ARG A 49 -19.53 -5.14 -17.77
CA ARG A 49 -19.21 -3.71 -17.58
C ARG A 49 -19.80 -3.18 -16.28
N ARG A 50 -21.05 -3.51 -15.97
CA ARG A 50 -21.72 -3.11 -14.72
C ARG A 50 -21.00 -3.66 -13.48
N VAL A 51 -20.60 -4.92 -13.51
CA VAL A 51 -19.86 -5.54 -12.38
C VAL A 51 -18.50 -4.89 -12.21
N LEU A 52 -17.73 -4.71 -13.30
CA LEU A 52 -16.41 -4.09 -13.25
C LEU A 52 -16.48 -2.64 -12.75
N HIS A 53 -17.50 -1.88 -13.14
CA HIS A 53 -17.73 -0.54 -12.60
C HIS A 53 -17.95 -0.58 -11.08
N GLN A 54 -18.75 -1.50 -10.57
CA GLN A 54 -18.97 -1.65 -9.12
C GLN A 54 -17.68 -2.06 -8.38
N GLN A 55 -16.84 -2.89 -8.99
CA GLN A 55 -15.55 -3.27 -8.41
C GLN A 55 -14.56 -2.11 -8.43
N LEU A 56 -14.54 -1.31 -9.51
CA LEU A 56 -13.68 -0.13 -9.63
C LEU A 56 -13.99 0.89 -8.52
N GLU A 57 -15.28 1.19 -8.29
CA GLU A 57 -15.71 2.09 -7.20
C GLU A 57 -15.23 1.58 -5.83
N LYS A 58 -15.36 0.27 -5.57
CA LYS A 58 -14.87 -0.33 -4.32
C LYS A 58 -13.35 -0.27 -4.20
N ALA A 59 -12.62 -0.49 -5.29
CA ALA A 59 -11.16 -0.41 -5.31
C ALA A 59 -10.67 1.03 -5.08
N ILE A 60 -11.37 2.03 -5.64
CA ILE A 60 -11.08 3.46 -5.39
C ILE A 60 -11.29 3.79 -3.91
N GLN A 61 -12.41 3.35 -3.32
CA GLN A 61 -12.66 3.56 -1.89
C GLN A 61 -11.60 2.86 -1.03
N PHE A 62 -11.27 1.61 -1.34
CA PHE A 62 -10.24 0.87 -0.61
C PHE A 62 -8.87 1.55 -0.70
N HIS A 63 -8.48 2.04 -1.88
CA HIS A 63 -7.27 2.85 -2.05
C HIS A 63 -7.30 4.09 -1.14
N ALA A 64 -8.42 4.81 -1.09
CA ALA A 64 -8.55 6.00 -0.26
C ALA A 64 -8.43 5.68 1.24
N ASP A 65 -8.99 4.56 1.69
CA ASP A 65 -8.89 4.10 3.08
C ASP A 65 -7.44 3.75 3.46
N VAL A 66 -6.74 3.02 2.59
CA VAL A 66 -5.32 2.67 2.78
C VAL A 66 -4.44 3.93 2.78
N TYR A 67 -4.67 4.84 1.82
CA TYR A 67 -3.98 6.13 1.78
C TYR A 67 -4.16 6.91 3.08
N THR A 68 -5.41 7.04 3.54
CA THR A 68 -5.75 7.80 4.75
C THR A 68 -5.11 7.17 5.99
N TYR A 69 -5.11 5.84 6.08
CA TYR A 69 -4.40 5.12 7.14
C TYR A 69 -2.90 5.46 7.15
N MET A 70 -2.25 5.39 5.98
CA MET A 70 -0.81 5.67 5.88
C MET A 70 -0.47 7.14 6.15
N GLU A 71 -1.30 8.08 5.68
CA GLU A 71 -1.14 9.52 5.95
C GLU A 71 -1.26 9.81 7.45
N ASN A 72 -2.30 9.28 8.11
CA ASN A 72 -2.51 9.45 9.55
C ASN A 72 -1.40 8.85 10.42
N LYS A 73 -0.74 7.79 9.92
CA LYS A 73 0.40 7.15 10.58
C LYS A 73 1.76 7.76 10.20
N GLY A 74 1.77 8.75 9.31
CA GLY A 74 3.00 9.37 8.79
C GLY A 74 3.85 8.45 7.89
N LEU A 75 3.27 7.33 7.45
CA LEU A 75 3.91 6.33 6.58
C LEU A 75 3.91 6.77 5.10
N TYR A 76 3.04 7.71 4.74
CA TYR A 76 2.96 8.26 3.38
C TYR A 76 2.67 9.77 3.40
N ASN A 77 3.37 10.53 2.56
CA ASN A 77 3.33 11.99 2.48
C ASN A 77 3.12 12.42 1.02
N ALA A 78 1.90 12.33 0.49
CA ALA A 78 1.64 12.70 -0.92
C ALA A 78 1.83 14.19 -1.23
N LYS A 79 1.68 15.06 -0.23
CA LYS A 79 1.79 16.53 -0.41
C LYS A 79 3.23 17.02 -0.30
N ASP A 80 4.15 16.21 0.22
CA ASP A 80 5.55 16.57 0.44
C ASP A 80 6.45 15.48 -0.14
N PHE A 81 6.77 15.65 -1.42
CA PHE A 81 7.62 14.72 -2.16
C PHE A 81 9.01 14.58 -1.53
N SER A 82 9.60 15.68 -1.04
CA SER A 82 10.92 15.64 -0.41
C SER A 82 10.91 14.78 0.84
N LYS A 83 9.86 14.92 1.67
CA LYS A 83 9.66 14.07 2.85
C LYS A 83 9.37 12.63 2.48
N GLN A 84 8.57 12.36 1.45
CA GLN A 84 8.32 11.00 0.97
C GLN A 84 9.62 10.31 0.54
N VAL A 85 10.47 10.99 -0.24
CA VAL A 85 11.77 10.43 -0.66
C VAL A 85 12.66 10.10 0.53
N GLN A 86 12.61 10.88 1.61
CA GLN A 86 13.38 10.59 2.82
C GLN A 86 12.87 9.32 3.52
N VAL A 87 11.55 9.16 3.65
CA VAL A 87 10.92 7.94 4.20
C VAL A 87 11.26 6.74 3.33
N ASP A 88 11.16 6.84 2.00
CA ASP A 88 11.47 5.75 1.08
C ASP A 88 12.94 5.33 1.17
N ARG A 89 13.87 6.28 1.28
CA ARG A 89 15.30 5.97 1.48
C ARG A 89 15.55 5.25 2.79
N GLN A 90 14.91 5.68 3.88
CA GLN A 90 15.02 5.01 5.17
C GLN A 90 14.51 3.57 5.08
N SER A 91 13.33 3.36 4.51
CA SER A 91 12.76 2.03 4.29
C SER A 91 13.69 1.14 3.43
N ALA A 92 14.23 1.67 2.33
CA ALA A 92 15.13 0.91 1.44
C ALA A 92 16.46 0.55 2.11
N GLN A 93 17.07 1.47 2.86
CA GLN A 93 18.28 1.19 3.62
C GLN A 93 18.08 0.10 4.66
N GLN A 94 16.92 0.08 5.31
CA GLN A 94 16.61 -0.92 6.32
C GLN A 94 16.38 -2.31 5.72
N VAL A 95 15.71 -2.42 4.57
CA VAL A 95 15.56 -3.70 3.84
C VAL A 95 16.92 -4.30 3.47
N ASN A 96 17.86 -3.47 3.01
CA ASN A 96 19.21 -3.92 2.67
C ASN A 96 20.01 -4.44 3.87
N GLN A 97 19.68 -4.04 5.11
CA GLN A 97 20.34 -4.55 6.32
C GLN A 97 19.80 -5.91 6.77
N LEU A 98 18.71 -6.39 6.16
CA LEU A 98 18.13 -7.72 6.41
C LEU A 98 18.60 -8.78 5.40
N SER A 99 19.31 -8.34 4.35
CA SER A 99 19.86 -9.17 3.27
C SER A 99 21.27 -9.62 3.62
#